data_AF-A0A7S3XWU2-F1
#
_entry.id   AF-A0A7S3XWU2-F1
#
_cell.length_a   1.000
_cell.length_b   1.000
_cell.length_c   1.000
_cell.angle_alpha   90.00
_cell.angle_beta   90.00
_cell.angle_gamma   90.00
#
_symmetry.space_group_name_H-M   'P 1'
#
loop_
_entity.id
_entity.type
_entity.pdbx_description
1 polymer ?
#
loop_
_entity_poly.entity_id
_entity_poly.type
_entity_poly.pdbx_seq_one_letter_code
_entity_poly.pdbx_strand_id
1 'polypeptide(L)'
;EEASSELKKLSDTTDTLELWLKVQMMWCSLESVFTGGDIAKQLPMEAKKFAKVDKDWAKIMAKATEQALVVEACANELLRTSLPVMYAELEKCQKSLEGYLEQKRNKFPRFYFVSNPGLLMILSQGSDPLSMNEHYEKVFDAIATVEHDPKDKTLIRKMNSSEGQTEFSSVVKAVGNIEDWLMDLLRKMQVTMKDLCRSAAGSVSDIQADLNQLRGFVDKNIAQFALLGIQLMWTADQQTALESCKTKKNAMKECNNRMLQVLQELSSWCLQDLGAKPNRIKIETLVTIHVHQRDVTNDLTALHKSKRISDANDFEWLKQARFSWRANNTDDVNEDGALVVSIT
;
A
#
# COMPACT_ATOMS: atom_id res chain seq x y z
N GLU A 1 -4.53 31.51 -60.47
CA GLU A 1 -4.26 30.06 -60.52
C GLU A 1 -3.05 29.68 -59.67
N GLU A 2 -1.89 30.33 -59.83
CA GLU A 2 -0.70 30.12 -58.97
C GLU A 2 -0.99 30.19 -57.47
N ALA A 3 -1.70 31.23 -57.02
CA ALA A 3 -2.07 31.37 -55.60
C ALA A 3 -2.87 30.16 -55.09
N SER A 4 -3.74 29.56 -55.92
CA SER A 4 -4.52 28.37 -55.54
C SER A 4 -3.64 27.12 -55.46
N SER A 5 -2.67 27.00 -56.37
CA SER A 5 -1.69 25.91 -56.38
C SER A 5 -0.77 25.96 -55.15
N GLU A 6 -0.24 27.13 -54.82
CA GLU A 6 0.59 27.33 -53.62
C GLU A 6 -0.19 27.07 -52.33
N LEU A 7 -1.44 27.54 -52.27
CA LEU A 7 -2.29 27.33 -51.10
C LEU A 7 -2.60 25.84 -50.89
N LYS A 8 -2.83 25.09 -51.98
CA LYS A 8 -2.96 23.63 -51.92
C LYS A 8 -1.67 22.95 -51.43
N LYS A 9 -0.51 23.35 -51.96
CA LYS A 9 0.79 22.80 -51.58
C LYS A 9 1.08 23.01 -50.08
N LEU A 10 0.77 24.20 -49.55
CA LEU A 10 0.91 24.52 -48.14
C LEU A 10 -0.11 23.76 -47.27
N SER A 11 -1.34 23.59 -47.74
CA SER A 11 -2.36 22.77 -47.07
C SER A 11 -1.89 21.33 -46.92
N ASP A 12 -1.47 20.68 -48.02
CA ASP A 12 -1.01 19.29 -47.98
C ASP A 12 0.25 19.12 -47.11
N THR A 13 1.11 20.15 -47.06
CA THR A 13 2.30 20.17 -46.21
C THR A 13 1.90 20.20 -44.74
N THR A 14 0.93 21.04 -44.36
CA THR A 14 0.39 21.11 -43.00
C THR A 14 -0.20 19.77 -42.57
N ASP A 15 -1.05 19.16 -43.41
CA ASP A 15 -1.67 17.87 -43.12
C ASP A 15 -0.62 16.76 -42.89
N THR A 16 0.44 16.78 -43.70
CA THR A 16 1.55 15.84 -43.59
C THR A 16 2.32 16.04 -42.29
N LEU A 17 2.61 17.29 -41.90
CA LEU A 17 3.32 17.62 -40.66
C LEU A 17 2.50 17.25 -39.42
N GLU A 18 1.20 17.50 -39.42
CA GLU A 18 0.33 17.11 -38.31
C GLU A 18 0.30 15.60 -38.11
N LEU A 19 0.18 14.84 -39.20
CA LEU A 19 0.23 13.38 -39.13
C LEU A 19 1.62 12.89 -38.68
N TRP A 20 2.68 13.49 -39.20
CA TRP A 20 4.05 13.18 -38.80
C TRP A 20 4.22 13.36 -37.29
N LEU A 21 3.82 14.51 -36.74
CA LEU A 21 3.90 14.76 -35.29
C LEU A 21 3.12 13.73 -34.47
N LYS A 22 1.91 13.35 -34.92
CA LYS A 22 1.12 12.30 -34.26
C LYS A 22 1.84 10.96 -34.26
N VAL A 23 2.40 10.55 -35.40
CA VAL A 23 3.19 9.31 -35.52
C VAL A 23 4.42 9.37 -34.62
N GLN A 24 5.15 10.48 -34.61
CA GLN A 24 6.35 10.66 -33.77
C GLN A 24 6.02 10.53 -32.29
N MET A 25 4.99 11.24 -31.80
CA MET A 25 4.62 11.18 -30.38
C MET A 25 4.25 9.76 -29.95
N MET A 26 3.48 9.05 -30.78
CA MET A 26 3.05 7.69 -30.48
C MET A 26 4.20 6.66 -30.63
N TRP A 27 5.10 6.86 -31.59
CA TRP A 27 6.31 6.06 -31.72
C TRP A 27 7.20 6.22 -30.49
N CYS A 28 7.49 7.45 -30.05
CA CYS A 28 8.29 7.72 -28.85
C CYS A 28 7.71 7.07 -27.59
N SER A 29 6.37 7.10 -27.41
CA SER A 29 5.75 6.48 -26.24
C SER A 29 5.87 4.96 -26.26
N LEU A 30 5.74 4.35 -27.45
CA LEU A 30 5.77 2.90 -27.62
C LEU A 30 7.18 2.32 -27.72
N GLU A 31 8.18 3.11 -28.13
CA GLU A 31 9.59 2.72 -28.21
C GLU A 31 10.09 2.22 -26.84
N SER A 32 9.87 3.00 -25.79
CA SER A 32 10.27 2.63 -24.43
C SER A 32 9.62 1.32 -23.91
N VAL A 33 8.49 0.92 -24.50
CA VAL A 33 7.70 -0.24 -24.09
C VAL A 33 8.05 -1.50 -24.88
N PHE A 34 8.31 -1.37 -26.19
CA PHE A 34 8.48 -2.50 -27.11
C PHE A 34 9.92 -2.76 -27.55
N THR A 35 10.83 -1.80 -27.39
CA THR A 35 12.25 -1.97 -27.76
C THR A 35 13.04 -2.72 -26.67
N GLY A 36 12.50 -2.85 -25.45
CA GLY A 36 13.11 -3.60 -24.35
C GLY A 36 12.12 -3.97 -23.23
N GLY A 37 12.59 -4.71 -22.23
CA GLY A 37 11.81 -5.05 -21.03
C GLY A 37 10.86 -6.24 -21.17
N ASP A 38 10.09 -6.49 -20.10
CA ASP A 38 9.24 -7.68 -20.02
C ASP A 38 7.90 -7.55 -20.77
N ILE A 39 7.44 -6.32 -21.02
CA ILE A 39 6.19 -6.08 -21.75
C ILE A 39 6.29 -6.58 -23.19
N ALA A 40 7.43 -6.35 -23.87
CA ALA A 40 7.66 -6.87 -25.22
C ALA A 40 7.57 -8.40 -25.30
N LYS A 41 7.96 -9.11 -24.22
CA LYS A 41 7.85 -10.58 -24.12
C LYS A 41 6.41 -11.03 -23.90
N GLN A 42 5.61 -10.23 -23.18
CA GLN A 42 4.21 -10.49 -22.90
C GLN A 42 3.30 -10.16 -24.11
N LEU A 43 3.73 -9.25 -24.97
CA LEU A 43 3.02 -8.82 -26.19
C LEU A 43 3.89 -9.02 -27.45
N PRO A 44 4.24 -10.27 -27.80
CA PRO A 44 5.23 -10.55 -28.86
C PRO A 44 4.74 -10.19 -30.26
N MET A 45 3.42 -10.25 -30.50
CA MET A 45 2.84 -9.87 -31.79
C MET A 45 2.96 -8.36 -32.02
N GLU A 46 2.65 -7.56 -31.00
CA GLU A 46 2.74 -6.11 -31.02
C GLU A 46 4.19 -5.65 -31.07
N ALA A 47 5.09 -6.30 -30.32
CA ALA A 47 6.53 -6.03 -30.39
C ALA A 47 7.08 -6.25 -31.81
N LYS A 48 6.65 -7.31 -32.50
CA LYS A 48 7.05 -7.58 -33.90
C LYS A 48 6.50 -6.54 -34.87
N LYS A 49 5.25 -6.07 -34.67
CA LYS A 49 4.66 -4.98 -35.47
C LYS A 49 5.42 -3.67 -35.25
N PHE A 50 5.67 -3.33 -33.99
CA PHE A 50 6.41 -2.13 -33.61
C PHE A 50 7.82 -2.14 -34.19
N ALA A 51 8.57 -3.24 -34.10
CA ALA A 51 9.92 -3.34 -34.68
C ALA A 51 9.95 -3.10 -36.21
N LYS A 52 8.88 -3.47 -36.93
CA LYS A 52 8.76 -3.14 -38.36
C LYS A 52 8.55 -1.64 -38.55
N VAL A 53 7.61 -1.05 -37.80
CA VAL A 53 7.35 0.39 -37.84
C VAL A 53 8.60 1.19 -37.48
N ASP A 54 9.34 0.76 -36.46
CA ASP A 54 10.59 1.37 -36.00
C ASP A 54 11.65 1.43 -37.10
N LYS A 55 11.87 0.31 -37.80
CA LYS A 55 12.79 0.26 -38.94
C LYS A 55 12.36 1.17 -40.09
N ASP A 56 11.07 1.16 -40.41
CA ASP A 56 10.52 2.00 -41.47
C ASP A 56 10.60 3.49 -41.07
N TRP A 57 10.35 3.82 -39.80
CA TRP A 57 10.45 5.15 -39.22
C TRP A 57 11.88 5.69 -39.34
N ALA A 58 12.88 4.93 -38.88
CA ALA A 58 14.28 5.30 -38.97
C ALA A 58 14.71 5.58 -40.42
N LYS A 59 14.27 4.75 -41.37
CA LYS A 59 14.56 4.94 -42.81
C LYS A 59 13.95 6.23 -43.36
N ILE A 60 12.70 6.53 -43.00
CA ILE A 60 12.01 7.74 -43.48
C ILE A 60 12.61 8.99 -42.83
N MET A 61 12.91 8.95 -41.53
CA MET A 61 13.54 10.08 -40.83
C MET A 61 14.94 10.39 -41.38
N ALA A 62 15.74 9.38 -41.72
CA ALA A 62 17.04 9.59 -42.37
C ALA A 62 16.87 10.32 -43.71
N LYS A 63 15.94 9.85 -44.57
CA LYS A 63 15.65 10.47 -45.87
C LYS A 63 15.05 11.87 -45.74
N ALA A 64 14.25 12.10 -44.71
CA ALA A 64 13.71 13.42 -44.40
C ALA A 64 14.80 14.40 -43.97
N THR A 65 15.79 13.93 -43.20
CA THR A 65 16.92 14.76 -42.74
C THR A 65 17.82 15.20 -43.88
N GLU A 66 17.93 14.40 -44.95
CA GLU A 66 18.64 14.77 -46.18
C GLU A 66 17.97 15.92 -46.94
N GLN A 67 16.68 16.19 -46.70
CA GLN A 67 15.92 17.22 -47.38
C GLN A 67 15.70 18.44 -46.48
N ALA A 68 16.43 19.54 -46.76
CA ALA A 68 16.42 20.74 -45.93
C ALA A 68 15.12 21.57 -46.03
N LEU A 69 14.35 21.40 -47.12
CA LEU A 69 13.13 22.17 -47.37
C LEU A 69 11.88 21.39 -46.94
N VAL A 70 11.16 21.91 -45.95
CA VAL A 70 9.99 21.25 -45.33
C VAL A 70 8.90 20.89 -46.34
N VAL A 71 8.62 21.78 -47.30
CA VAL A 71 7.59 21.56 -48.32
C VAL A 71 7.98 20.39 -49.24
N GLU A 72 9.26 20.27 -49.59
CA GLU A 72 9.75 19.18 -50.43
C GLU A 72 9.85 17.85 -49.66
N ALA A 73 10.24 17.91 -48.38
CA ALA A 73 10.25 16.75 -47.49
C ALA A 73 8.82 16.19 -47.31
N CYS A 74 7.83 17.06 -47.10
CA CYS A 74 6.43 16.67 -46.96
C CYS A 74 5.77 16.25 -48.29
N ALA A 75 6.33 16.67 -49.43
CA ALA A 75 5.89 16.23 -50.76
C ALA A 75 6.43 14.83 -51.14
N ASN A 76 7.35 14.26 -50.35
CA ASN A 76 7.93 12.95 -50.62
C ASN A 76 6.87 11.84 -50.59
N GLU A 77 6.67 11.14 -51.70
CA GLU A 77 5.66 10.08 -51.81
C GLU A 77 5.88 8.95 -50.80
N LEU A 78 7.12 8.58 -50.51
CA LEU A 78 7.43 7.53 -49.53
C LEU A 78 6.93 7.94 -48.13
N LEU A 79 7.13 9.20 -47.76
CA LEU A 79 6.69 9.74 -46.47
C LEU A 79 5.16 9.80 -46.40
N ARG A 80 4.51 10.36 -47.44
CA ARG A 80 3.03 10.49 -47.51
C ARG A 80 2.31 9.13 -47.50
N THR A 81 2.87 8.12 -48.14
CA THR A 81 2.28 6.78 -48.19
C THR A 81 2.54 5.96 -46.93
N SER A 82 3.67 6.17 -46.26
CA SER A 82 4.05 5.39 -45.09
C SER A 82 3.47 5.93 -43.80
N LEU A 83 3.37 7.25 -43.61
CA LEU A 83 2.87 7.84 -42.36
C LEU A 83 1.46 7.34 -41.97
N PRO A 84 0.47 7.25 -42.87
CA PRO A 84 -0.86 6.72 -42.53
C PRO A 84 -0.81 5.25 -42.10
N VAL A 85 0.04 4.45 -42.75
CA VAL A 85 0.21 3.02 -42.43
C VAL A 85 0.87 2.86 -41.06
N MET A 86 1.92 3.64 -40.79
CA MET A 86 2.59 3.65 -39.49
C MET A 86 1.64 4.08 -38.38
N TYR A 87 0.88 5.15 -38.59
CA TYR A 87 -0.11 5.64 -37.63
C TYR A 87 -1.12 4.55 -37.27
N ALA A 88 -1.71 3.89 -38.27
CA ALA A 88 -2.68 2.82 -38.04
C ALA A 88 -2.09 1.60 -37.32
N GLU A 89 -0.83 1.22 -37.59
CA GLU A 89 -0.18 0.12 -36.88
C GLU A 89 0.19 0.50 -35.44
N LEU A 90 0.63 1.74 -35.20
CA LEU A 90 0.90 2.26 -33.87
C LEU A 90 -0.39 2.37 -33.03
N GLU A 91 -1.51 2.81 -33.61
CA GLU A 91 -2.82 2.84 -32.91
C GLU A 91 -3.25 1.43 -32.46
N LYS A 92 -3.03 0.41 -33.28
CA LYS A 92 -3.31 -0.98 -32.90
C LYS A 92 -2.42 -1.44 -31.75
N CYS A 93 -1.14 -1.07 -31.76
CA CYS A 93 -0.22 -1.37 -30.66
C CYS A 93 -0.64 -0.67 -29.38
N GLN A 94 -0.99 0.62 -29.46
CA GLN A 94 -1.47 1.43 -28.34
C GLN A 94 -2.74 0.83 -27.71
N LYS A 95 -3.74 0.49 -28.53
CA LYS A 95 -4.98 -0.13 -28.05
C LYS A 95 -4.74 -1.48 -27.37
N SER A 96 -3.81 -2.27 -27.91
CA SER A 96 -3.44 -3.56 -27.31
C SER A 96 -2.71 -3.37 -25.98
N LEU A 97 -1.84 -2.35 -25.89
CA LEU A 97 -1.16 -1.97 -24.66
C LEU A 97 -2.16 -1.52 -23.58
N GLU A 98 -3.14 -0.69 -23.94
CA GLU A 98 -4.22 -0.28 -23.02
C GLU A 98 -5.01 -1.47 -22.49
N GLY A 99 -5.39 -2.40 -23.36
CA GLY A 99 -6.03 -3.66 -22.97
C GLY A 99 -5.17 -4.51 -22.04
N TYR A 100 -3.86 -4.58 -22.29
CA TYR A 100 -2.91 -5.27 -21.42
C TYR A 100 -2.80 -4.62 -20.04
N LEU A 101 -2.68 -3.29 -19.96
CA LEU A 101 -2.65 -2.56 -18.70
C LEU A 101 -3.93 -2.78 -17.89
N GLU A 102 -5.08 -2.78 -18.57
CA GLU A 102 -6.37 -3.03 -17.91
C GLU A 102 -6.48 -4.45 -17.37
N GLN A 103 -5.97 -5.46 -18.10
CA GLN A 103 -5.88 -6.83 -17.56
C GLN A 103 -4.99 -6.90 -16.31
N LYS A 104 -3.86 -6.18 -16.28
CA LYS A 104 -2.98 -6.12 -15.11
C LYS A 104 -3.65 -5.45 -13.91
N ARG A 105 -4.40 -4.37 -14.13
CA ARG A 105 -5.20 -3.71 -13.09
C ARG A 105 -6.30 -4.59 -12.52
N ASN A 106 -6.99 -5.34 -13.36
CA ASN A 106 -8.03 -6.26 -12.90
C ASN A 106 -7.48 -7.37 -12.01
N LYS A 107 -6.26 -7.85 -12.28
CA LYS A 107 -5.59 -8.84 -11.43
C LYS A 107 -5.06 -8.26 -10.11
N PHE A 108 -4.54 -7.03 -10.16
CA PHE A 108 -4.06 -6.34 -8.98
C PHE A 108 -4.60 -4.90 -8.92
N PRO A 109 -5.79 -4.71 -8.29
CA PRO A 109 -6.52 -3.44 -8.32
C PRO A 109 -5.77 -2.22 -7.78
N ARG A 110 -4.71 -2.42 -6.98
CA ARG A 110 -3.87 -1.29 -6.53
C ARG A 110 -3.17 -0.56 -7.69
N PHE A 111 -3.03 -1.19 -8.85
CA PHE A 111 -2.53 -0.50 -10.05
C PHE A 111 -3.47 0.58 -10.60
N TYR A 112 -4.73 0.67 -10.14
CA TYR A 112 -5.59 1.82 -10.48
C TYR A 112 -5.12 3.14 -9.84
N PHE A 113 -4.31 3.08 -8.77
CA PHE A 113 -3.74 4.28 -8.13
C PHE A 113 -2.46 4.77 -8.79
N VAL A 114 -1.93 4.03 -9.77
CA VAL A 114 -0.69 4.37 -10.48
C VAL A 114 -1.03 4.92 -11.87
N SER A 115 -0.36 6.02 -12.24
CA SER A 115 -0.48 6.60 -13.59
C SER A 115 0.02 5.62 -14.67
N ASN A 116 -0.47 5.72 -15.91
CA ASN A 116 -0.04 4.85 -17.01
C ASN A 116 1.50 4.80 -17.17
N PRO A 117 2.24 5.93 -17.17
CA PRO A 117 3.70 5.90 -17.26
C PRO A 117 4.35 5.18 -16.07
N GLY A 118 3.86 5.41 -14.85
CA GLY A 118 4.38 4.73 -13.66
C GLY A 118 4.12 3.22 -13.68
N LEU A 119 2.96 2.81 -14.17
CA LEU A 119 2.61 1.40 -14.30
C LEU A 119 3.46 0.71 -15.38
N LEU A 120 3.74 1.40 -16.50
CA LEU A 120 4.64 0.88 -17.52
C LEU A 120 6.07 0.68 -16.99
N MET A 121 6.58 1.60 -16.17
CA MET A 121 7.88 1.42 -15.51
C MET A 121 7.91 0.15 -14.66
N ILE A 122 6.92 -0.03 -13.78
CA ILE A 122 6.78 -1.21 -12.91
C ILE A 122 6.72 -2.50 -13.74
N LEU A 123 5.87 -2.53 -14.77
CA LEU A 123 5.67 -3.73 -15.59
C LEU A 123 6.86 -4.03 -16.52
N SER A 124 7.62 -3.01 -16.93
CA SER A 124 8.79 -3.18 -17.80
C SER A 124 9.95 -3.90 -17.10
N GLN A 125 10.05 -3.76 -15.77
CA GLN A 125 11.10 -4.33 -14.91
C GLN A 125 10.56 -5.45 -13.99
N GLY A 126 9.38 -6.01 -14.29
CA GLY A 126 8.68 -6.94 -13.41
C GLY A 126 9.42 -8.25 -13.11
N SER A 127 10.40 -8.64 -13.93
CA SER A 127 11.28 -9.79 -13.68
C SER A 127 12.41 -9.54 -12.69
N ASP A 128 12.68 -8.29 -12.31
CA ASP A 128 13.64 -7.95 -11.26
C ASP A 128 12.93 -7.43 -10.01
N PRO A 129 12.70 -8.28 -8.98
CA PRO A 129 11.98 -7.88 -7.77
C PRO A 129 12.59 -6.69 -7.03
N LEU A 130 13.90 -6.48 -7.14
CA LEU A 130 14.60 -5.38 -6.47
C LEU A 130 14.21 -4.02 -7.04
N SER A 131 13.87 -3.95 -8.34
CA SER A 131 13.45 -2.70 -8.98
C SER A 131 12.15 -2.14 -8.39
N MET A 132 11.30 -3.01 -7.83
CA MET A 132 10.03 -2.62 -7.22
C MET A 132 10.21 -1.74 -5.99
N ASN A 133 11.39 -1.74 -5.35
CA ASN A 133 11.64 -0.90 -4.17
C ASN A 133 11.46 0.60 -4.42
N GLU A 134 11.63 1.07 -5.66
CA GLU A 134 11.38 2.47 -6.01
C GLU A 134 9.89 2.81 -6.19
N HIS A 135 9.02 1.81 -6.09
CA HIS A 135 7.62 1.90 -6.52
C HIS A 135 6.61 1.40 -5.49
N TYR A 136 7.03 0.78 -4.37
CA TYR A 136 6.08 0.29 -3.35
C TYR A 136 5.16 1.38 -2.82
N GLU A 137 5.67 2.58 -2.51
CA GLU A 137 4.87 3.72 -2.03
C GLU A 137 3.77 4.15 -3.01
N LYS A 138 3.94 3.89 -4.31
CA LYS A 138 2.94 4.23 -5.33
C LYS A 138 1.77 3.25 -5.32
N VAL A 139 1.96 2.07 -4.75
CA VAL A 139 1.04 0.92 -4.81
C VAL A 139 0.50 0.56 -3.42
N PHE A 140 1.30 0.78 -2.39
CA PHE A 140 1.03 0.51 -0.99
C PHE A 140 1.19 1.77 -0.16
N ASP A 141 0.14 2.12 0.56
CA ASP A 141 0.16 3.21 1.54
C ASP A 141 1.04 2.86 2.76
N ALA A 142 1.07 1.58 3.14
CA ALA A 142 1.73 1.10 4.36
C ALA A 142 3.14 0.52 4.15
N ILE A 143 3.62 0.41 2.90
CA ILE A 143 4.93 -0.18 2.58
C ILE A 143 5.73 0.84 1.78
N ALA A 144 6.83 1.31 2.36
CA ALA A 144 7.80 2.15 1.69
C ALA A 144 8.79 1.31 0.88
N THR A 145 9.39 0.29 1.50
CA THR A 145 10.32 -0.64 0.87
C THR A 145 10.19 -2.04 1.47
N VAL A 146 10.83 -3.03 0.86
CA VAL A 146 10.95 -4.38 1.40
C VAL A 146 12.40 -4.84 1.44
N GLU A 147 12.73 -5.69 2.41
CA GLU A 147 14.04 -6.36 2.48
C GLU A 147 13.95 -7.76 1.91
N HIS A 148 14.81 -8.02 0.93
CA HIS A 148 14.98 -9.34 0.33
C HIS A 148 16.02 -10.16 1.09
N ASP A 149 15.97 -11.49 0.93
CA ASP A 149 17.00 -12.37 1.47
C ASP A 149 18.37 -12.09 0.81
N PRO A 150 19.46 -11.92 1.58
CA PRO A 150 20.79 -11.65 1.04
C PRO A 150 21.32 -12.72 0.07
N LYS A 151 20.83 -13.96 0.19
CA LYS A 151 21.21 -15.11 -0.64
C LYS A 151 20.26 -15.34 -1.81
N ASP A 152 19.01 -14.87 -1.70
CA ASP A 152 17.99 -15.05 -2.73
C ASP A 152 17.11 -13.81 -2.85
N LYS A 153 17.39 -12.99 -3.87
CA LYS A 153 16.63 -11.77 -4.16
C LYS A 153 15.15 -12.00 -4.47
N THR A 154 14.71 -13.23 -4.70
CA THR A 154 13.29 -13.54 -4.94
C THR A 154 12.50 -13.70 -3.64
N LEU A 155 13.17 -13.82 -2.50
CA LEU A 155 12.52 -13.99 -1.21
C LEU A 155 12.46 -12.66 -0.47
N ILE A 156 11.26 -12.17 -0.17
CA ILE A 156 11.06 -10.99 0.67
C ILE A 156 10.82 -11.45 2.10
N ARG A 157 11.58 -10.86 3.03
CA ARG A 157 11.56 -11.23 4.47
C ARG A 157 10.93 -10.16 5.34
N LYS A 158 11.11 -8.89 5.00
CA LYS A 158 10.60 -7.79 5.82
C LYS A 158 10.00 -6.70 4.97
N MET A 159 9.07 -5.97 5.56
CA MET A 159 8.52 -4.73 5.02
C MET A 159 8.92 -3.56 5.92
N ASN A 160 9.18 -2.44 5.29
CA ASN A 160 9.59 -1.20 5.93
C ASN A 160 8.54 -0.14 5.61
N SER A 161 8.07 0.56 6.63
CA SER A 161 7.30 1.80 6.51
C SER A 161 8.17 3.00 6.89
N SER A 162 7.61 4.21 6.84
CA SER A 162 8.27 5.40 7.38
C SER A 162 8.57 5.30 8.87
N GLU A 163 7.80 4.49 9.60
CA GLU A 163 7.80 4.42 11.07
C GLU A 163 8.58 3.21 11.62
N GLY A 164 8.94 2.25 10.77
CA GLY A 164 9.72 1.10 11.20
C GLY A 164 9.65 -0.11 10.29
N GLN A 165 10.30 -1.18 10.75
CA GLN A 165 10.43 -2.45 10.03
C GLN A 165 9.60 -3.55 10.71
N THR A 166 8.97 -4.40 9.91
CA THR A 166 8.25 -5.59 10.36
C THR A 166 8.65 -6.80 9.53
N GLU A 167 8.99 -7.90 10.20
CA GLU A 167 9.26 -9.18 9.54
C GLU A 167 7.95 -9.89 9.20
N PHE A 168 7.88 -10.51 8.02
CA PHE A 168 6.71 -11.29 7.62
C PHE A 168 6.63 -12.60 8.41
N SER A 169 5.43 -13.01 8.84
CA SER A 169 5.21 -14.34 9.45
C SER A 169 5.62 -15.48 8.51
N SER A 170 5.53 -15.26 7.21
CA SER A 170 5.99 -16.20 6.18
C SER A 170 6.62 -15.45 5.01
N VAL A 171 7.72 -16.00 4.48
CA VAL A 171 8.45 -15.38 3.36
C VAL A 171 7.57 -15.23 2.12
N VAL A 172 7.63 -14.07 1.47
CA VAL A 172 6.93 -13.80 0.20
C VAL A 172 7.86 -14.17 -0.95
N LYS A 173 7.35 -14.85 -1.97
CA LYS A 173 8.14 -15.25 -3.15
C LYS A 173 7.81 -14.34 -4.32
N ALA A 174 8.71 -13.44 -4.67
CA ALA A 174 8.61 -12.55 -5.83
C ALA A 174 9.07 -13.27 -7.11
N VAL A 175 8.29 -14.26 -7.54
CA VAL A 175 8.57 -15.10 -8.72
C VAL A 175 7.33 -15.15 -9.61
N GLY A 176 7.52 -15.10 -10.92
CA GLY A 176 6.43 -15.13 -11.90
C GLY A 176 5.92 -13.74 -12.24
N ASN A 177 4.62 -13.60 -12.53
CA ASN A 177 4.07 -12.31 -12.90
C ASN A 177 4.00 -11.38 -11.68
N ILE A 178 4.32 -10.11 -11.90
CA ILE A 178 4.37 -9.09 -10.86
C ILE A 178 3.06 -8.92 -10.10
N GLU A 179 1.92 -8.97 -10.80
CA GLU A 179 0.62 -8.87 -10.16
C GLU A 179 0.33 -10.04 -9.20
N ASP A 180 0.82 -11.24 -9.50
CA ASP A 180 0.53 -12.45 -8.73
C ASP A 180 1.29 -12.42 -7.39
N TRP A 181 2.58 -12.07 -7.42
CA TRP A 181 3.36 -11.99 -6.20
C TRP A 181 3.12 -10.70 -5.39
N LEU A 182 2.68 -9.60 -6.02
CA LEU A 182 2.20 -8.42 -5.28
C LEU A 182 0.89 -8.71 -4.55
N MET A 183 0.01 -9.54 -5.10
CA MET A 183 -1.16 -10.06 -4.40
C MET A 183 -0.76 -10.96 -3.22
N ASP A 184 0.21 -11.86 -3.39
CA ASP A 184 0.75 -12.68 -2.29
C ASP A 184 1.39 -11.81 -1.20
N LEU A 185 2.14 -10.78 -1.58
CA LEU A 185 2.72 -9.79 -0.66
C LEU A 185 1.64 -9.10 0.17
N LEU A 186 0.57 -8.62 -0.46
CA LEU A 186 -0.57 -7.99 0.20
C LEU A 186 -1.23 -8.95 1.20
N ARG A 187 -1.49 -10.19 0.79
CA ARG A 187 -2.09 -11.21 1.65
C ARG A 187 -1.20 -11.53 2.84
N LYS A 188 0.10 -11.73 2.62
CA LYS A 188 1.07 -12.01 3.69
C LYS A 188 1.27 -10.85 4.64
N MET A 189 1.18 -9.61 4.16
CA MET A 189 1.15 -8.42 5.02
C MET A 189 -0.05 -8.48 5.96
N GLN A 190 -1.26 -8.75 5.45
CA GLN A 190 -2.47 -8.85 6.26
C GLN A 190 -2.40 -10.00 7.28
N VAL A 191 -1.94 -11.18 6.85
CA VAL A 191 -1.72 -12.34 7.75
C VAL A 191 -0.70 -12.00 8.83
N THR A 192 0.42 -11.36 8.47
CA THR A 192 1.45 -10.95 9.45
C THR A 192 0.88 -9.99 10.48
N MET A 193 0.13 -8.97 10.05
CA MET A 193 -0.52 -8.04 10.96
C MET A 193 -1.52 -8.75 11.89
N LYS A 194 -2.27 -9.71 11.36
CA LYS A 194 -3.21 -10.53 12.15
C LYS A 194 -2.49 -11.42 13.17
N ASP A 195 -1.38 -12.05 12.81
CA ASP A 195 -0.59 -12.87 13.73
C ASP A 195 0.00 -12.02 14.86
N LEU A 196 0.45 -10.81 14.54
CA LEU A 196 0.91 -9.84 15.54
C LEU A 196 -0.24 -9.40 16.46
N CYS A 197 -1.45 -9.17 15.93
CA CYS A 197 -2.66 -8.94 16.75
C CYS A 197 -2.92 -10.11 17.72
N ARG A 198 -2.89 -11.35 17.20
CA ARG A 198 -3.12 -12.57 17.99
C ARG A 198 -2.08 -12.72 19.09
N SER A 199 -0.80 -12.53 18.75
CA SER A 199 0.30 -12.59 19.71
C SER A 199 0.18 -11.51 20.78
N ALA A 200 -0.21 -10.29 20.39
CA ALA A 200 -0.42 -9.20 21.33
C ALA A 200 -1.57 -9.50 22.29
N ALA A 201 -2.71 -9.97 21.76
CA ALA A 201 -3.86 -10.37 22.57
C ALA A 201 -3.55 -11.52 23.53
N GLY A 202 -2.78 -12.53 23.09
CA GLY A 202 -2.34 -13.63 23.94
C GLY A 202 -1.42 -13.19 25.09
N SER A 203 -0.63 -12.13 24.89
CA SER A 203 0.26 -11.60 25.93
C SER A 203 -0.49 -10.78 27.00
N VAL A 204 -1.72 -10.33 26.72
CA VAL A 204 -2.51 -9.52 27.66
C VAL A 204 -2.81 -10.27 28.94
N SER A 205 -3.09 -11.58 28.88
CA SER A 205 -3.37 -12.37 30.08
C SER A 205 -2.16 -12.44 31.03
N ASP A 206 -0.95 -12.50 30.47
CA ASP A 206 0.28 -12.58 31.26
C ASP A 206 0.55 -11.25 31.97
N ILE A 207 0.33 -10.12 31.27
CA ILE A 207 0.40 -8.77 31.85
C ILE A 207 -0.72 -8.58 32.89
N GLN A 208 -1.89 -9.17 32.65
CA GLN A 208 -2.99 -9.11 33.60
C GLN A 208 -2.66 -9.83 34.91
N ALA A 209 -1.94 -10.95 34.83
CA ALA A 209 -1.47 -11.71 35.98
C ALA A 209 -0.27 -11.04 36.69
N ASP A 210 0.68 -10.48 35.94
CA ASP A 210 1.89 -9.83 36.46
C ASP A 210 2.23 -8.56 35.67
N LEU A 211 2.01 -7.39 36.29
CA LEU A 211 2.25 -6.10 35.68
C LEU A 211 3.73 -5.89 35.29
N ASN A 212 4.68 -6.58 35.92
CA ASN A 212 6.10 -6.48 35.58
C ASN A 212 6.40 -6.94 34.13
N GLN A 213 5.52 -7.76 33.54
CA GLN A 213 5.60 -8.19 32.15
C GLN A 213 5.34 -7.05 31.15
N LEU A 214 4.69 -5.96 31.59
CA LEU A 214 4.27 -4.86 30.71
C LEU A 214 5.47 -4.24 29.96
N ARG A 215 6.60 -4.03 30.64
CA ARG A 215 7.77 -3.41 30.00
C ARG A 215 8.34 -4.29 28.90
N GLY A 216 8.51 -5.59 29.17
CA GLY A 216 8.99 -6.54 28.18
C GLY A 216 8.04 -6.67 26.99
N PHE A 217 6.73 -6.67 27.24
CA PHE A 217 5.72 -6.64 26.19
C PHE A 217 5.84 -5.38 25.32
N VAL A 218 5.91 -4.20 25.93
CA VAL A 218 6.00 -2.93 25.21
C VAL A 218 7.28 -2.91 24.39
N ASP A 219 8.45 -3.22 24.96
CA ASP A 219 9.73 -3.15 24.26
C ASP A 219 9.83 -4.13 23.08
N LYS A 220 9.25 -5.33 23.19
CA LYS A 220 9.25 -6.35 22.14
C LYS A 220 8.40 -5.97 20.92
N ASN A 221 7.30 -5.24 21.12
CA ASN A 221 6.32 -4.96 20.06
C ASN A 221 6.54 -3.60 19.40
N ILE A 222 6.19 -3.46 18.11
CA ILE A 222 6.12 -2.14 17.49
C ILE A 222 5.01 -1.29 18.14
N ALA A 223 5.09 0.03 18.00
CA ALA A 223 4.23 0.97 18.70
C ALA A 223 2.72 0.66 18.58
N GLN A 224 2.26 0.31 17.38
CA GLN A 224 0.85 -0.02 17.11
C GLN A 224 0.36 -1.22 17.92
N PHE A 225 1.14 -2.32 17.97
CA PHE A 225 0.74 -3.52 18.73
C PHE A 225 0.95 -3.38 20.23
N ALA A 226 1.95 -2.59 20.66
CA ALA A 226 2.10 -2.22 22.07
C ALA A 226 0.87 -1.43 22.57
N LEU A 227 0.40 -0.46 21.76
CA LEU A 227 -0.80 0.30 22.06
C LEU A 227 -2.05 -0.59 22.07
N LEU A 228 -2.20 -1.41 21.03
CA LEU A 228 -3.31 -2.35 20.93
C LEU A 228 -3.41 -3.26 22.15
N GLY A 229 -2.28 -3.82 22.62
CA GLY A 229 -2.25 -4.66 23.82
C GLY A 229 -2.78 -3.95 25.07
N ILE A 230 -2.36 -2.70 25.28
CA ILE A 230 -2.86 -1.89 26.41
C ILE A 230 -4.35 -1.58 26.26
N GLN A 231 -4.83 -1.31 25.04
CA GLN A 231 -6.26 -1.09 24.77
C GLN A 231 -7.11 -2.35 24.95
N LEU A 232 -6.60 -3.52 24.55
CA LEU A 232 -7.22 -4.82 24.81
C LEU A 232 -7.32 -5.10 26.31
N MET A 233 -6.24 -4.87 27.05
CA MET A 233 -6.19 -5.01 28.51
C MET A 233 -7.22 -4.10 29.19
N TRP A 234 -7.23 -2.82 28.86
CA TRP A 234 -8.18 -1.86 29.42
C TRP A 234 -9.63 -2.26 29.13
N THR A 235 -9.92 -2.65 27.89
CA THR A 235 -11.27 -3.08 27.50
C THR A 235 -11.70 -4.31 28.31
N ALA A 236 -10.82 -5.30 28.45
CA ALA A 236 -11.11 -6.53 29.21
C ALA A 236 -11.30 -6.25 30.71
N ASP A 237 -10.43 -5.44 31.31
CA ASP A 237 -10.52 -5.06 32.72
C ASP A 237 -11.84 -4.31 33.01
N GLN A 238 -12.19 -3.34 32.15
CA GLN A 238 -13.43 -2.56 32.30
C GLN A 238 -14.69 -3.39 32.09
N GLN A 239 -14.72 -4.20 31.02
CA GLN A 239 -15.84 -5.08 30.74
C GLN A 239 -16.10 -6.01 31.93
N THR A 240 -15.05 -6.65 32.45
CA THR A 240 -15.14 -7.55 33.61
C THR A 240 -15.60 -6.81 34.87
N ALA A 241 -15.11 -5.59 35.09
CA ALA A 241 -15.50 -4.78 36.24
C ALA A 241 -16.99 -4.40 36.18
N LEU A 242 -17.49 -3.99 35.02
CA LEU A 242 -18.90 -3.64 34.80
C LEU A 242 -19.83 -4.87 34.89
N GLU A 243 -19.43 -6.02 34.36
CA GLU A 243 -20.20 -7.27 34.47
C GLU A 243 -20.31 -7.77 35.92
N SER A 244 -19.26 -7.56 36.72
CA SER A 244 -19.20 -8.01 38.11
C SER A 244 -19.64 -6.95 39.13
N CYS A 245 -19.89 -5.69 38.73
CA CYS A 245 -20.12 -4.61 39.69
C CYS A 245 -21.39 -4.79 40.55
N LYS A 246 -22.41 -5.51 40.06
CA LYS A 246 -23.62 -5.86 40.83
C LYS A 246 -23.32 -6.85 41.97
N THR A 247 -22.37 -7.77 41.77
CA THR A 247 -22.05 -8.85 42.74
C THR A 247 -20.83 -8.52 43.59
N LYS A 248 -19.84 -7.84 43.03
CA LYS A 248 -18.59 -7.44 43.68
C LYS A 248 -18.54 -5.92 43.84
N LYS A 249 -18.89 -5.44 45.03
CA LYS A 249 -18.98 -3.99 45.37
C LYS A 249 -17.73 -3.17 45.02
N ASN A 250 -16.55 -3.78 45.06
CA ASN A 250 -15.28 -3.10 44.80
C ASN A 250 -14.75 -3.27 43.36
N ALA A 251 -15.46 -3.96 42.46
CA ALA A 251 -14.98 -4.28 41.12
C ALA A 251 -14.51 -3.03 40.34
N MET A 252 -15.34 -1.99 40.28
CA MET A 252 -14.98 -0.72 39.61
C MET A 252 -13.80 -0.01 40.28
N LYS A 253 -13.71 -0.07 41.62
CA LYS A 253 -12.60 0.54 42.37
C LYS A 253 -11.28 -0.18 42.10
N GLU A 254 -11.29 -1.51 42.08
CA GLU A 254 -10.13 -2.33 41.77
C GLU A 254 -9.66 -2.12 40.33
N CYS A 255 -10.58 -2.05 39.37
CA CYS A 255 -10.28 -1.71 37.98
C CYS A 255 -9.62 -0.32 37.87
N ASN A 256 -10.16 0.69 38.56
CA ASN A 256 -9.57 2.02 38.55
C ASN A 256 -8.15 2.04 39.15
N ASN A 257 -7.94 1.34 40.27
CA ASN A 257 -6.62 1.23 40.87
C ASN A 257 -5.61 0.56 39.92
N ARG A 258 -6.05 -0.48 39.19
CA ARG A 258 -5.22 -1.16 38.19
C ARG A 258 -4.83 -0.24 37.04
N MET A 259 -5.75 0.59 36.54
CA MET A 259 -5.45 1.61 35.53
C MET A 259 -4.45 2.65 36.02
N LEU A 260 -4.56 3.07 37.28
CA LEU A 260 -3.58 3.99 37.87
C LEU A 260 -2.18 3.36 37.98
N GLN A 261 -2.08 2.07 38.32
CA GLN A 261 -0.81 1.35 38.36
C GLN A 261 -0.16 1.27 36.98
N VAL A 262 -0.91 0.87 35.95
CA VAL A 262 -0.42 0.83 34.56
C VAL A 262 0.04 2.23 34.13
N LEU A 263 -0.74 3.28 34.41
CA LEU A 263 -0.34 4.65 34.08
C LEU A 263 0.94 5.09 34.81
N GLN A 264 1.09 4.72 36.08
CA GLN A 264 2.28 5.04 36.87
C GLN A 264 3.52 4.36 36.28
N GLU A 265 3.43 3.09 35.88
CA GLU A 265 4.50 2.38 35.19
C GLU A 265 4.88 3.08 33.88
N LEU A 266 3.91 3.31 32.98
CA LEU A 266 4.14 4.00 31.70
C LEU A 266 4.78 5.39 31.90
N SER A 267 4.28 6.15 32.88
CA SER A 267 4.78 7.50 33.18
C SER A 267 6.20 7.47 33.75
N SER A 268 6.54 6.45 34.54
CA SER A 268 7.89 6.29 35.08
C SER A 268 8.93 6.08 33.98
N TRP A 269 8.56 5.44 32.88
CA TRP A 269 9.46 5.18 31.75
C TRP A 269 9.78 6.44 30.95
N CYS A 270 8.90 7.44 30.93
CA CYS A 270 9.18 8.74 30.31
C CYS A 270 10.38 9.46 30.92
N LEU A 271 10.69 9.17 32.19
CA LEU A 271 11.83 9.72 32.94
C LEU A 271 13.13 8.97 32.69
N GLN A 272 13.09 7.83 31.99
CA GLN A 272 14.24 7.00 31.69
C GLN A 272 14.87 7.39 30.34
N ASP A 273 16.08 6.87 30.09
CA ASP A 273 16.65 6.89 28.75
C ASP A 273 15.95 5.82 27.88
N LEU A 274 15.25 6.28 26.84
CA LEU A 274 14.51 5.44 25.90
C LEU A 274 15.29 5.20 24.60
N GLY A 275 16.52 5.70 24.51
CA GLY A 275 17.37 5.58 23.35
C GLY A 275 16.84 6.39 22.16
N ALA A 276 16.48 5.70 21.08
CA ALA A 276 16.10 6.34 19.83
C ALA A 276 14.79 7.14 19.96
N LYS A 277 14.71 8.27 19.24
CA LYS A 277 13.53 9.15 19.19
C LYS A 277 12.19 8.43 18.95
N PRO A 278 12.08 7.44 18.04
CA PRO A 278 10.82 6.70 17.84
C PRO A 278 10.33 5.97 19.09
N ASN A 279 11.25 5.48 19.93
CA ASN A 279 10.89 4.77 21.15
C ASN A 279 10.32 5.72 22.19
N ARG A 280 10.81 6.96 22.26
CA ARG A 280 10.22 8.02 23.09
C ARG A 280 8.79 8.38 22.62
N ILE A 281 8.61 8.59 21.31
CA ILE A 281 7.29 8.87 20.72
C ILE A 281 6.30 7.73 21.03
N LYS A 282 6.75 6.48 20.92
CA LYS A 282 5.97 5.30 21.28
C LYS A 282 5.48 5.38 22.74
N ILE A 283 6.37 5.54 23.73
CA ILE A 283 5.97 5.59 25.15
C ILE A 283 5.05 6.79 25.44
N GLU A 284 5.35 7.97 24.90
CA GLU A 284 4.51 9.17 25.06
C GLU A 284 3.09 8.95 24.49
N THR A 285 2.99 8.25 23.35
CA THR A 285 1.70 7.87 22.76
C THR A 285 0.93 6.92 23.67
N LEU A 286 1.59 5.90 24.23
CA LEU A 286 0.96 4.96 25.17
C LEU A 286 0.41 5.70 26.40
N VAL A 287 1.22 6.59 26.99
CA VAL A 287 0.80 7.41 28.14
C VAL A 287 -0.40 8.27 27.77
N THR A 288 -0.36 8.96 26.64
CA THR A 288 -1.42 9.87 26.20
C THR A 288 -2.76 9.15 26.06
N ILE A 289 -2.78 7.99 25.39
CA ILE A 289 -4.00 7.19 25.24
C ILE A 289 -4.47 6.63 26.59
N HIS A 290 -3.54 6.19 27.43
CA HIS A 290 -3.89 5.60 28.71
C HIS A 290 -4.40 6.64 29.73
N VAL A 291 -3.96 7.89 29.64
CA VAL A 291 -4.53 9.02 30.39
C VAL A 291 -6.00 9.21 30.05
N HIS A 292 -6.36 9.19 28.76
CA HIS A 292 -7.76 9.26 28.32
C HIS A 292 -8.58 8.07 28.86
N GLN A 293 -8.05 6.84 28.75
CA GLN A 293 -8.73 5.64 29.27
C GLN A 293 -8.94 5.68 30.79
N ARG A 294 -7.98 6.23 31.54
CA ARG A 294 -8.11 6.49 32.98
C ARG A 294 -9.24 7.49 33.25
N ASP A 295 -9.35 8.56 32.47
CA ASP A 295 -10.42 9.56 32.67
C ASP A 295 -11.80 8.95 32.42
N VAL A 296 -11.95 8.18 31.33
CA VAL A 296 -13.16 7.39 31.07
C VAL A 296 -13.46 6.42 32.23
N THR A 297 -12.43 5.74 32.75
CA THR A 297 -12.56 4.82 33.89
C THR A 297 -13.06 5.54 35.16
N ASN A 298 -12.54 6.73 35.44
CA ASN A 298 -12.95 7.55 36.57
C ASN A 298 -14.41 7.98 36.44
N ASP A 299 -14.82 8.41 35.24
CA ASP A 299 -16.19 8.83 34.95
C ASP A 299 -17.17 7.66 35.14
N LEU A 300 -16.87 6.49 34.57
CA LEU A 300 -17.69 5.27 34.75
C LEU A 300 -17.77 4.86 36.23
N THR A 301 -16.66 4.99 36.97
CA THR A 301 -16.64 4.71 38.41
C THR A 301 -17.51 5.70 39.20
N ALA A 302 -17.52 6.99 38.83
CA ALA A 302 -18.36 8.01 39.45
C ALA A 302 -19.85 7.79 39.14
N LEU A 303 -20.17 7.43 37.90
CA LEU A 303 -21.53 7.04 37.49
C LEU A 303 -21.98 5.80 38.27
N HIS A 304 -21.10 4.81 38.48
CA HIS A 304 -21.44 3.61 39.25
C HIS A 304 -21.75 3.96 40.70
N LYS A 305 -20.92 4.81 41.33
CA LYS A 305 -21.16 5.29 42.71
C LYS A 305 -22.49 6.05 42.86
N SER A 306 -22.89 6.79 41.83
CA SER A 306 -24.18 7.49 41.78
C SER A 306 -25.34 6.62 41.29
N LYS A 307 -25.13 5.31 41.11
CA LYS A 307 -26.12 4.31 40.66
C LYS A 307 -26.72 4.61 39.27
N ARG A 308 -25.96 5.29 38.41
CA ARG A 308 -26.36 5.65 37.04
C ARG A 308 -25.94 4.63 35.98
N ILE A 309 -24.97 3.79 36.31
CA ILE A 309 -24.54 2.64 35.50
C ILE A 309 -24.57 1.40 36.39
N SER A 310 -24.99 0.26 35.83
CA SER A 310 -25.11 -0.98 36.60
C SER A 310 -24.57 -2.22 35.90
N ASP A 311 -24.32 -2.19 34.59
CA ASP A 311 -23.71 -3.29 33.86
C ASP A 311 -23.01 -2.82 32.58
N ALA A 312 -22.40 -3.75 31.86
CA ALA A 312 -21.61 -3.49 30.66
C ALA A 312 -22.46 -3.24 29.39
N ASN A 313 -23.79 -3.24 29.46
CA ASN A 313 -24.65 -2.84 28.35
C ASN A 313 -25.06 -1.36 28.44
N ASP A 314 -24.53 -0.63 29.42
CA ASP A 314 -24.83 0.79 29.58
C ASP A 314 -24.18 1.63 28.47
N PHE A 315 -24.98 2.55 27.93
CA PHE A 315 -24.58 3.43 26.83
C PHE A 315 -23.28 4.20 27.12
N GLU A 316 -23.04 4.61 28.37
CA GLU A 316 -21.85 5.38 28.72
C GLU A 316 -20.55 4.58 28.51
N TRP A 317 -20.64 3.25 28.60
CA TRP A 317 -19.55 2.34 28.23
C TRP A 317 -19.60 1.98 26.74
N LEU A 318 -20.77 1.68 26.18
CA LEU A 318 -20.89 1.21 24.80
C LEU A 318 -20.41 2.24 23.76
N LYS A 319 -20.57 3.55 24.07
CA LYS A 319 -20.09 4.67 23.24
C LYS A 319 -18.56 4.77 23.13
N GLN A 320 -17.82 4.07 23.99
CA GLN A 320 -16.35 4.07 23.97
C GLN A 320 -15.83 3.09 22.91
N ALA A 321 -14.65 3.38 22.34
CA ALA A 321 -13.96 2.44 21.47
C ALA A 321 -13.42 1.26 22.27
N ARG A 322 -13.95 0.07 22.00
CA ARG A 322 -13.64 -1.17 22.72
C ARG A 322 -12.93 -2.14 21.80
N PHE A 323 -11.83 -2.69 22.28
CA PHE A 323 -10.94 -3.57 21.52
C PHE A 323 -11.03 -4.97 22.12
N SER A 324 -11.27 -5.98 21.29
CA SER A 324 -11.34 -7.37 21.75
C SER A 324 -10.77 -8.32 20.71
N TRP A 325 -10.04 -9.33 21.16
CA TRP A 325 -9.69 -10.46 20.32
C TRP A 325 -10.74 -11.55 20.48
N ARG A 326 -11.36 -11.98 19.38
CA ARG A 326 -12.38 -13.03 19.38
C ARG A 326 -11.84 -14.25 18.66
N ALA A 327 -11.41 -15.26 19.43
CA ALA A 327 -10.79 -16.47 18.90
C ALA A 327 -11.69 -17.27 17.94
N ASN A 328 -13.02 -17.17 18.10
CA ASN A 328 -14.00 -17.93 17.32
C ASN A 328 -14.65 -17.13 16.18
N ASN A 329 -14.20 -15.89 15.95
CA ASN A 329 -14.72 -15.08 14.86
C ASN A 329 -13.86 -15.26 13.61
N THR A 330 -14.50 -15.29 12.44
CA THR A 330 -13.84 -15.25 11.14
C THR A 330 -13.62 -13.80 10.70
N ASP A 331 -12.57 -13.56 9.92
CA ASP A 331 -12.38 -12.32 9.16
C ASP A 331 -12.04 -12.62 7.69
N ASP A 332 -11.84 -11.57 6.89
CA ASP A 332 -11.56 -11.68 5.45
C ASP A 332 -10.18 -12.29 5.14
N VAL A 333 -9.31 -12.46 6.14
CA VAL A 333 -7.93 -12.92 5.97
C VAL A 333 -7.83 -14.43 6.20
N ASN A 334 -8.33 -14.92 7.33
CA ASN A 334 -8.45 -16.34 7.67
C ASN A 334 -9.41 -16.60 8.85
N GLU A 335 -9.64 -17.87 9.17
CA GLU A 335 -10.59 -18.28 10.21
C GLU A 335 -10.04 -18.22 11.65
N ASP A 336 -8.74 -17.92 11.82
CA ASP A 336 -8.04 -18.01 13.11
C ASP A 336 -8.25 -16.76 13.99
N GLY A 337 -9.50 -16.55 14.41
CA GLY A 337 -9.94 -15.45 15.26
C GLY A 337 -9.97 -14.10 14.55
N ALA A 338 -10.52 -13.09 15.20
CA ALA A 338 -10.57 -11.73 14.65
C ALA A 338 -10.32 -10.67 15.73
N LEU A 339 -9.58 -9.63 15.37
CA LEU A 339 -9.55 -8.40 16.15
C LEU A 339 -10.85 -7.62 15.87
N VAL A 340 -11.63 -7.35 16.90
CA VAL A 340 -12.88 -6.61 16.83
C VAL A 340 -12.73 -5.29 17.56
N VAL A 341 -12.93 -4.20 16.82
CA VAL A 341 -13.06 -2.84 17.35
C VAL A 341 -14.54 -2.47 17.29
N SER A 342 -15.13 -2.10 18.42
CA SER A 342 -16.56 -1.78 18.54
C SER A 342 -16.77 -0.41 19.15
N ILE A 343 -17.61 0.40 18.49
CA ILE A 343 -18.18 1.67 18.98
C ILE A 343 -19.66 1.57 18.61
N THR A 344 -20.54 1.33 19.58
CA THR A 344 -21.95 0.96 19.31
C THR A 344 -22.90 1.62 20.27
#